data_AF-A0A7Z1R1A7-F1
#
_entry.id   AF-A0A7Z1R1A7-F1
#
_cell.length_a   1.000
_cell.length_b   1.000
_cell.length_c   1.000
_cell.angle_alpha   90.00
_cell.angle_beta   90.00
_cell.angle_gamma   90.00
#
_symmetry.space_group_name_H-M   'P 1'
#
loop_
_entity.id
_entity.type
_entity.pdbx_description
1 polymer ?
#
loop_
_entity_poly.entity_id
_entity_poly.type
_entity_poly.pdbx_seq_one_letter_code
_entity_poly.pdbx_strand_id
1 'polypeptide(L)'
;MLALPVMEVSMSRCRLLALSSLLIVCATATPAPAGQVNLLSLQEGTFPVVEPESYGSWVVEALLDDSPETGWACPEGKITGNVFVFEMAAEATIDRFEFDAKSVDEDGAGAKEVMVEVSITSKSDGFTPVLQATLAAGRDRQAFDAAKRVPARWVRLTIRTNQGNQGWTELFGFRGYGERPPVAGLPEGISGTYATSYGDFHVRQQGSALVGCYEYDSGVMDGAIEGRVMKITWFEKEDRSERGPAVMVFTPDGKAFRGFWWRSGNEAKLPDGEWNGTKKSAAVGGCPHWSGSVSGELTKTLSATGRARIYGILFDLDSATIRPESKPVLDEVVASLKAEPTWQLTIEGHTDSTGAAEHNRVLSQQRAESVKAYLGAAGIDPARLQTAGFGATQPVADNSTELGRSQNRRVELVRN
;
A
#
# COMPACT_ATOMS: atom_id res chain seq x y z
N MET A 1 -59.24 -51.71 38.30
CA MET A 1 -57.94 -51.56 37.60
C MET A 1 -58.21 -50.89 36.27
N LEU A 2 -58.07 -49.56 36.24
CA LEU A 2 -58.32 -48.69 35.09
C LEU A 2 -56.99 -48.43 34.37
N ALA A 3 -56.99 -48.56 33.04
CA ALA A 3 -55.88 -48.18 32.18
C ALA A 3 -56.04 -46.71 31.75
N LEU A 4 -54.93 -45.96 31.77
CA LEU A 4 -54.82 -44.59 31.25
C LEU A 4 -53.83 -44.57 30.08
N PRO A 5 -54.08 -43.79 29.00
CA PRO A 5 -53.13 -43.62 27.91
C PRO A 5 -52.12 -42.50 28.22
N VAL A 6 -50.89 -42.66 27.72
CA VAL A 6 -49.80 -41.68 27.80
C VAL A 6 -49.91 -40.71 26.63
N MET A 7 -49.93 -39.41 26.94
CA MET A 7 -49.92 -38.31 25.97
C MET A 7 -48.47 -37.87 25.71
N GLU A 8 -48.01 -37.93 24.46
CA GLU A 8 -46.74 -37.34 24.03
C GLU A 8 -46.83 -35.80 24.02
N VAL A 9 -45.89 -35.14 24.71
CA VAL A 9 -45.69 -33.69 24.65
C VAL A 9 -44.53 -33.42 23.71
N SER A 10 -44.83 -32.85 22.55
CA SER A 10 -43.85 -32.30 21.60
C SER A 10 -43.22 -31.03 22.19
N MET A 11 -41.93 -31.07 22.50
CA MET A 11 -41.14 -29.88 22.83
C MET A 11 -40.57 -29.27 21.53
N SER A 12 -41.24 -28.24 21.01
CA SER A 12 -40.64 -27.32 20.05
C SER A 12 -39.42 -26.64 20.66
N ARG A 13 -38.23 -26.92 20.13
CA ARG A 13 -37.01 -26.18 20.46
C ARG A 13 -37.11 -24.76 19.91
N CYS A 14 -37.46 -23.82 20.77
CA CYS A 14 -37.32 -22.39 20.51
C CYS A 14 -35.81 -22.08 20.39
N ARG A 15 -35.32 -21.85 19.17
CA ARG A 15 -33.96 -21.32 18.94
C ARG A 15 -33.95 -19.88 19.44
N LEU A 16 -33.31 -19.62 20.58
CA LEU A 16 -32.92 -18.26 20.95
C LEU A 16 -31.93 -17.74 19.89
N LEU A 17 -32.37 -16.84 19.02
CA LEU A 17 -31.47 -15.93 18.31
C LEU A 17 -30.87 -15.00 19.36
N ALA A 18 -29.62 -15.23 19.74
CA ALA A 18 -28.84 -14.24 20.47
C ALA A 18 -28.54 -13.08 19.50
N LEU A 19 -29.38 -12.04 19.50
CA LEU A 19 -28.99 -10.75 18.95
C LEU A 19 -27.87 -10.20 19.83
N SER A 20 -26.61 -10.38 19.43
CA SER A 20 -25.52 -9.59 20.00
C SER A 20 -25.64 -8.18 19.43
N SER A 21 -26.40 -7.31 20.11
CA SER A 21 -26.48 -5.89 19.78
C SER A 21 -25.14 -5.24 20.12
N LEU A 22 -24.33 -4.99 19.10
CA LEU A 22 -23.18 -4.08 19.23
C LEU A 22 -23.74 -2.67 19.50
N LEU A 23 -23.27 -2.01 20.56
CA LEU A 23 -23.65 -0.62 20.85
C LEU A 23 -23.03 0.30 19.80
N ILE A 24 -23.79 1.32 19.39
CA ILE A 24 -23.29 2.40 18.52
C ILE A 24 -22.32 3.26 19.34
N VAL A 25 -21.12 3.49 18.80
CA VAL A 25 -20.04 4.21 19.49
C VAL A 25 -19.84 5.60 18.89
N CYS A 26 -19.48 6.58 19.73
CA CYS A 26 -19.12 7.94 19.32
C CYS A 26 -17.60 8.07 19.08
N ALA A 27 -17.20 9.02 18.24
CA ALA A 27 -15.80 9.23 17.89
C ALA A 27 -14.94 9.66 19.10
N THR A 28 -13.73 9.12 19.16
CA THR A 28 -12.66 9.54 20.08
C THR A 28 -11.73 10.56 19.39
N ALA A 29 -11.00 11.37 20.18
CA ALA A 29 -10.14 12.44 19.67
C ALA A 29 -8.64 12.13 19.80
N THR A 30 -8.26 10.91 20.13
CA THR A 30 -6.85 10.52 20.30
C THR A 30 -6.24 10.18 18.94
N PRO A 31 -4.97 10.46 18.64
CA PRO A 31 -4.27 9.90 17.48
C PRO A 31 -4.08 8.38 17.63
N ALA A 32 -3.78 7.69 16.52
CA ALA A 32 -3.44 6.27 16.57
C ALA A 32 -2.20 6.04 17.46
N PRO A 33 -2.17 4.97 18.28
CA PRO A 33 -0.99 4.58 19.04
C PRO A 33 0.28 4.45 18.17
N ALA A 34 1.43 4.77 18.77
CA ALA A 34 2.72 4.59 18.11
C ALA A 34 2.94 3.11 17.71
N GLY A 35 3.40 2.88 16.48
CA GLY A 35 3.63 1.54 15.94
C GLY A 35 2.45 0.94 15.15
N GLN A 36 1.28 1.60 15.14
CA GLN A 36 0.19 1.21 14.24
C GLN A 36 0.37 1.79 12.84
N VAL A 37 -0.06 1.03 11.83
CA VAL A 37 -0.11 1.45 10.43
C VAL A 37 -1.54 1.38 9.92
N ASN A 38 -1.90 2.19 8.91
CA ASN A 38 -3.19 2.05 8.23
C ASN A 38 -3.16 0.81 7.34
N LEU A 39 -3.59 -0.32 7.88
CA LEU A 39 -3.67 -1.61 7.19
C LEU A 39 -4.63 -1.59 5.99
N LEU A 40 -5.55 -0.63 5.93
CA LEU A 40 -6.48 -0.47 4.80
C LEU A 40 -5.93 0.43 3.69
N SER A 41 -4.75 1.02 3.85
CA SER A 41 -4.14 1.84 2.81
C SER A 41 -3.82 1.01 1.56
N LEU A 42 -3.99 1.61 0.37
CA LEU A 42 -3.43 1.08 -0.88
C LEU A 42 -1.93 0.82 -0.75
N GLN A 43 -1.23 1.64 0.06
CA GLN A 43 0.20 1.54 0.32
C GLN A 43 0.58 0.30 1.13
N GLU A 44 -0.34 -0.24 1.94
CA GLU A 44 -0.18 -1.51 2.65
C GLU A 44 -0.74 -2.68 1.83
N GLY A 45 -1.24 -2.41 0.62
CA GLY A 45 -1.68 -3.40 -0.35
C GLY A 45 -3.12 -3.88 -0.20
N THR A 46 -3.96 -3.09 0.45
CA THR A 46 -5.40 -3.36 0.54
C THR A 46 -6.10 -2.88 -0.72
N PHE A 47 -7.00 -3.69 -1.29
CA PHE A 47 -7.76 -3.36 -2.50
C PHE A 47 -9.25 -3.66 -2.32
N PRO A 48 -10.14 -2.91 -2.98
CA PRO A 48 -11.53 -3.31 -3.04
C PRO A 48 -11.71 -4.56 -3.91
N VAL A 49 -12.55 -5.46 -3.43
CA VAL A 49 -12.93 -6.75 -4.08
C VAL A 49 -14.45 -6.92 -4.22
N VAL A 50 -15.21 -6.04 -3.57
CA VAL A 50 -16.64 -5.80 -3.81
C VAL A 50 -16.84 -4.29 -3.72
N GLU A 51 -17.39 -3.71 -4.78
CA GLU A 51 -17.55 -2.28 -4.95
C GLU A 51 -19.02 -1.96 -5.23
N PRO A 52 -19.63 -1.00 -4.53
CA PRO A 52 -20.90 -0.44 -4.98
C PRO A 52 -20.68 0.37 -6.26
N GLU A 53 -21.75 0.71 -6.96
CA GLU A 53 -21.64 1.61 -8.11
C GLU A 53 -21.16 3.00 -7.66
N SER A 54 -20.41 3.66 -8.52
CA SER A 54 -19.79 4.96 -8.26
C SER A 54 -20.34 6.04 -9.19
N TYR A 55 -20.42 7.28 -8.71
CA TYR A 55 -20.76 8.44 -9.53
C TYR A 55 -19.50 9.02 -10.20
N GLY A 56 -19.46 8.98 -11.54
CA GLY A 56 -18.39 9.60 -12.31
C GLY A 56 -17.01 9.11 -11.90
N SER A 57 -16.14 10.03 -11.46
CA SER A 57 -14.76 9.75 -11.03
C SER A 57 -14.61 9.41 -9.54
N TRP A 58 -15.71 9.32 -8.78
CA TRP A 58 -15.69 9.06 -7.34
C TRP A 58 -15.56 7.57 -7.05
N VAL A 59 -14.35 7.04 -7.23
CA VAL A 59 -14.06 5.60 -7.17
C VAL A 59 -13.84 5.11 -5.73
N VAL A 60 -14.01 3.81 -5.49
CA VAL A 60 -13.91 3.20 -4.16
C VAL A 60 -12.50 3.31 -3.59
N GLU A 61 -11.48 3.32 -4.44
CA GLU A 61 -10.08 3.37 -4.05
C GLU A 61 -9.66 4.70 -3.44
N ALA A 62 -10.42 5.76 -3.72
CA ALA A 62 -10.25 7.05 -3.06
C ALA A 62 -10.45 6.95 -1.54
N LEU A 63 -11.22 5.95 -1.06
CA LEU A 63 -11.36 5.68 0.37
C LEU A 63 -10.05 5.16 0.99
N LEU A 64 -9.12 4.63 0.20
CA LEU A 64 -7.94 3.89 0.64
C LEU A 64 -6.61 4.60 0.33
N ASP A 65 -6.64 5.79 -0.27
CA ASP A 65 -5.44 6.52 -0.74
C ASP A 65 -4.78 7.39 0.35
N ASP A 66 -5.26 7.29 1.60
CA ASP A 66 -4.88 8.08 2.77
C ASP A 66 -5.26 9.57 2.74
N SER A 67 -5.83 10.08 1.65
CA SER A 67 -6.27 11.47 1.54
C SER A 67 -7.63 11.70 2.22
N PRO A 68 -7.82 12.83 2.93
CA PRO A 68 -9.13 13.25 3.40
C PRO A 68 -9.92 14.04 2.34
N GLU A 69 -9.33 14.30 1.18
CA GLU A 69 -9.88 15.19 0.14
C GLU A 69 -10.42 14.43 -1.07
N THR A 70 -10.15 13.14 -1.17
CA THR A 70 -10.68 12.25 -2.20
C THR A 70 -11.66 11.26 -1.57
N GLY A 71 -12.68 10.87 -2.32
CA GLY A 71 -13.74 10.04 -1.79
C GLY A 71 -14.53 9.31 -2.86
N TRP A 72 -15.53 8.60 -2.38
CA TRP A 72 -16.51 7.86 -3.16
C TRP A 72 -17.89 8.49 -3.00
N ALA A 73 -18.70 8.44 -4.06
CA ALA A 73 -20.08 8.86 -4.07
C ALA A 73 -20.95 7.83 -4.83
N CYS A 74 -22.14 7.54 -4.32
CA CYS A 74 -23.09 6.66 -5.02
C CYS A 74 -23.70 7.35 -6.25
N PRO A 75 -24.28 6.61 -7.22
CA PRO A 75 -25.21 7.17 -8.19
C PRO A 75 -26.46 7.75 -7.52
N GLU A 76 -27.15 8.65 -8.23
CA GLU A 76 -28.36 9.29 -7.73
C GLU A 76 -29.41 8.25 -7.28
N GLY A 77 -29.99 8.47 -6.10
CA GLY A 77 -31.04 7.63 -5.53
C GLY A 77 -30.56 6.34 -4.87
N LYS A 78 -29.25 6.02 -4.91
CA LYS A 78 -28.65 4.84 -4.24
C LYS A 78 -28.06 5.18 -2.86
N ILE A 79 -28.79 5.96 -2.07
CA ILE A 79 -28.30 6.61 -0.85
C ILE A 79 -28.13 5.71 0.39
N THR A 80 -28.48 4.42 0.32
CA THR A 80 -28.36 3.50 1.47
C THR A 80 -27.97 2.10 1.04
N GLY A 81 -27.39 1.34 1.97
CA GLY A 81 -27.05 -0.06 1.75
C GLY A 81 -25.84 -0.27 0.83
N ASN A 82 -24.98 0.74 0.70
CA ASN A 82 -23.76 0.65 -0.09
C ASN A 82 -22.74 -0.21 0.67
N VAL A 83 -22.33 -1.32 0.04
CA VAL A 83 -21.45 -2.34 0.64
C VAL A 83 -20.14 -2.37 -0.11
N PHE A 84 -19.05 -2.20 0.64
CA PHE A 84 -17.68 -2.32 0.19
C PHE A 84 -17.07 -3.53 0.86
N VAL A 85 -16.28 -4.32 0.13
CA VAL A 85 -15.40 -5.32 0.73
C VAL A 85 -13.99 -5.07 0.26
N PHE A 86 -13.09 -4.91 1.22
CA PHE A 86 -11.67 -4.70 1.00
C PHE A 86 -10.92 -5.98 1.37
N GLU A 87 -9.96 -6.39 0.56
CA GLU A 87 -9.03 -7.48 0.87
C GLU A 87 -7.69 -6.89 1.30
N MET A 88 -7.26 -7.21 2.52
CA MET A 88 -5.98 -6.79 3.08
C MET A 88 -4.82 -7.59 2.49
N ALA A 89 -3.61 -7.04 2.52
CA ALA A 89 -2.44 -7.73 1.96
C ALA A 89 -2.04 -9.00 2.72
N ALA A 90 -2.29 -9.04 4.03
CA ALA A 90 -2.06 -10.17 4.95
C ALA A 90 -3.16 -10.19 6.03
N GLU A 91 -3.32 -11.32 6.71
CA GLU A 91 -4.16 -11.39 7.91
C GLU A 91 -3.56 -10.54 9.02
N ALA A 92 -4.35 -9.65 9.61
CA ALA A 92 -3.95 -8.83 10.75
C ALA A 92 -5.17 -8.44 11.60
N THR A 93 -4.94 -7.90 12.80
CA THR A 93 -6.01 -7.35 13.63
C THR A 93 -6.10 -5.85 13.41
N ILE A 94 -7.31 -5.33 13.21
CA ILE A 94 -7.57 -3.89 13.17
C ILE A 94 -8.15 -3.47 14.53
N ASP A 95 -7.47 -2.56 15.19
CA ASP A 95 -7.82 -2.09 16.53
C ASP A 95 -8.75 -0.87 16.49
N ARG A 96 -8.68 -0.09 15.41
CA ARG A 96 -9.35 1.20 15.27
C ARG A 96 -9.67 1.52 13.83
N PHE A 97 -10.81 2.14 13.60
CA PHE A 97 -11.23 2.66 12.31
C PHE A 97 -11.31 4.19 12.33
N GLU A 98 -10.97 4.83 11.22
CA GLU A 98 -11.17 6.27 11.03
C GLU A 98 -11.95 6.56 9.75
N PHE A 99 -12.76 7.63 9.80
CA PHE A 99 -13.54 8.12 8.67
C PHE A 99 -13.34 9.62 8.49
N ASP A 100 -13.29 10.06 7.23
CA ASP A 100 -13.31 11.46 6.82
C ASP A 100 -14.64 11.85 6.18
N ALA A 101 -15.09 13.06 6.49
CA ALA A 101 -16.36 13.60 6.01
C ALA A 101 -16.35 15.13 5.89
N LYS A 102 -15.18 15.79 6.02
CA LYS A 102 -15.09 17.26 5.91
C LYS A 102 -15.22 17.74 4.48
N SER A 103 -14.74 16.95 3.54
CA SER A 103 -14.68 17.29 2.11
C SER A 103 -15.99 17.00 1.38
N VAL A 104 -17.03 16.52 2.08
CA VAL A 104 -18.39 16.35 1.55
C VAL A 104 -18.85 17.67 0.96
N ASP A 105 -19.22 17.64 -0.32
CA ASP A 105 -19.51 18.86 -1.09
C ASP A 105 -21.00 19.17 -1.19
N GLU A 106 -21.87 18.18 -0.93
CA GLU A 106 -23.31 18.37 -0.86
C GLU A 106 -23.88 18.23 0.56
N ASP A 107 -24.69 19.22 0.97
CA ASP A 107 -25.33 19.25 2.28
C ASP A 107 -26.15 17.97 2.52
N GLY A 108 -25.87 17.31 3.64
CA GLY A 108 -26.55 16.09 4.05
C GLY A 108 -26.08 14.81 3.35
N ALA A 109 -25.18 14.88 2.36
CA ALA A 109 -24.77 13.72 1.57
C ALA A 109 -23.74 12.83 2.30
N GLY A 110 -23.02 13.35 3.27
CA GLY A 110 -22.06 12.55 4.04
C GLY A 110 -22.67 11.30 4.66
N ALA A 111 -21.94 10.19 4.65
CA ALA A 111 -22.32 8.97 5.35
C ALA A 111 -22.56 9.25 6.84
N LYS A 112 -23.56 8.58 7.43
CA LYS A 112 -23.95 8.76 8.83
C LYS A 112 -23.84 7.46 9.62
N GLU A 113 -24.75 6.52 9.42
CA GLU A 113 -24.69 5.24 10.13
C GLU A 113 -23.86 4.26 9.32
N VAL A 114 -22.75 3.79 9.88
CA VAL A 114 -21.86 2.82 9.24
C VAL A 114 -21.69 1.56 10.09
N MET A 115 -21.46 0.43 9.43
CA MET A 115 -21.08 -0.82 10.06
C MET A 115 -19.81 -1.35 9.42
N VAL A 116 -18.88 -1.81 10.26
CA VAL A 116 -17.69 -2.54 9.80
C VAL A 116 -17.72 -3.96 10.35
N GLU A 117 -17.44 -4.91 9.47
CA GLU A 117 -17.35 -6.33 9.77
C GLU A 117 -16.06 -6.88 9.17
N VAL A 118 -15.50 -7.93 9.77
CA VAL A 118 -14.26 -8.56 9.27
C VAL A 118 -14.39 -10.07 9.13
N SER A 119 -13.64 -10.65 8.20
CA SER A 119 -13.62 -12.10 7.95
C SER A 119 -12.20 -12.59 7.64
N ILE A 120 -11.91 -13.84 7.99
CA ILE A 120 -10.76 -14.62 7.53
C ILE A 120 -11.16 -15.80 6.62
N THR A 121 -12.45 -15.90 6.26
CA THR A 121 -12.97 -17.03 5.47
C THR A 121 -12.96 -16.74 3.98
N SER A 122 -13.63 -15.67 3.55
CA SER A 122 -13.71 -15.27 2.15
C SER A 122 -14.23 -13.83 2.04
N LYS A 123 -14.24 -13.30 0.81
CA LYS A 123 -14.87 -12.00 0.51
C LYS A 123 -16.39 -11.97 0.68
N SER A 124 -17.07 -13.12 0.82
CA SER A 124 -18.54 -13.22 0.89
C SER A 124 -19.07 -13.76 2.22
N ASP A 125 -18.25 -14.49 2.99
CA ASP A 125 -18.71 -15.30 4.12
C ASP A 125 -17.85 -15.07 5.37
N GLY A 126 -18.38 -15.47 6.54
CA GLY A 126 -17.63 -15.46 7.80
C GLY A 126 -17.46 -14.09 8.47
N PHE A 127 -18.19 -13.08 8.01
CA PHE A 127 -18.09 -11.73 8.57
C PHE A 127 -18.59 -11.64 10.02
N THR A 128 -17.77 -11.03 10.87
CA THR A 128 -18.06 -10.70 12.26
C THR A 128 -18.12 -9.19 12.43
N PRO A 129 -19.21 -8.62 12.98
CA PRO A 129 -19.28 -7.20 13.28
C PRO A 129 -18.24 -6.77 14.32
N VAL A 130 -17.48 -5.74 13.97
CA VAL A 130 -16.44 -5.13 14.81
C VAL A 130 -16.69 -3.65 15.10
N LEU A 131 -17.52 -2.96 14.31
CA LEU A 131 -17.91 -1.58 14.55
C LEU A 131 -19.34 -1.29 14.11
N GLN A 132 -20.05 -0.52 14.93
CA GLN A 132 -21.23 0.26 14.51
C GLN A 132 -21.00 1.71 14.98
N ALA A 133 -21.03 2.66 14.06
CA ALA A 133 -20.67 4.05 14.33
C ALA A 133 -21.65 5.02 13.67
N THR A 134 -21.89 6.14 14.35
CA THR A 134 -22.55 7.33 13.80
C THR A 134 -21.50 8.38 13.51
N LEU A 135 -21.31 8.71 12.23
CA LEU A 135 -20.41 9.75 11.78
C LEU A 135 -21.06 11.12 11.93
N ALA A 136 -20.27 12.11 12.34
CA ALA A 136 -20.64 13.52 12.29
C ALA A 136 -20.36 14.09 10.89
N ALA A 137 -21.21 15.02 10.44
CA ALA A 137 -20.97 15.75 9.20
C ALA A 137 -19.76 16.70 9.34
N GLY A 138 -19.06 16.96 8.24
CA GLY A 138 -18.07 18.04 8.16
C GLY A 138 -16.80 17.81 9.00
N ARG A 139 -16.48 16.57 9.36
CA ARG A 139 -15.37 16.24 10.26
C ARG A 139 -14.49 15.13 9.72
N ASP A 140 -13.19 15.39 9.71
CA ASP A 140 -12.15 14.40 9.41
C ASP A 140 -11.64 13.70 10.65
N ARG A 141 -10.97 12.56 10.42
CA ARG A 141 -10.29 11.74 11.42
C ARG A 141 -11.22 11.35 12.57
N GLN A 142 -12.46 11.00 12.23
CA GLN A 142 -13.42 10.49 13.20
C GLN A 142 -13.04 9.07 13.58
N ALA A 143 -12.53 8.89 14.79
CA ALA A 143 -11.90 7.65 15.21
C ALA A 143 -12.77 6.80 16.13
N PHE A 144 -12.83 5.51 15.84
CA PHE A 144 -13.64 4.55 16.60
C PHE A 144 -12.84 3.28 16.87
N ASP A 145 -12.76 2.88 18.14
CA ASP A 145 -12.13 1.61 18.51
C ASP A 145 -13.00 0.44 18.03
N ALA A 146 -12.34 -0.62 17.56
CA ALA A 146 -13.01 -1.88 17.23
C ALA A 146 -13.59 -2.50 18.51
N ALA A 147 -14.90 -2.76 18.53
CA ALA A 147 -15.59 -3.40 19.66
C ALA A 147 -15.12 -4.85 19.88
N LYS A 148 -14.58 -5.49 18.83
CA LYS A 148 -13.95 -6.81 18.88
C LYS A 148 -12.65 -6.76 18.09
N ARG A 149 -11.56 -7.17 18.72
CA ARG A 149 -10.23 -7.32 18.11
C ARG A 149 -10.05 -8.77 17.67
N VAL A 150 -10.44 -9.05 16.43
CA VAL A 150 -10.32 -10.38 15.82
C VAL A 150 -9.53 -10.25 14.51
N PRO A 151 -8.81 -11.31 14.08
CA PRO A 151 -8.11 -11.30 12.81
C PRO A 151 -9.03 -10.99 11.63
N ALA A 152 -8.49 -10.25 10.67
CA ALA A 152 -9.15 -9.81 9.45
C ALA A 152 -8.25 -10.08 8.25
N ARG A 153 -8.82 -10.67 7.22
CA ARG A 153 -8.29 -10.69 5.85
C ARG A 153 -9.17 -9.86 4.92
N TRP A 154 -10.48 -9.93 5.14
CA TRP A 154 -11.48 -9.13 4.43
C TRP A 154 -12.18 -8.18 5.40
N VAL A 155 -12.39 -6.94 4.98
CA VAL A 155 -13.08 -5.90 5.75
C VAL A 155 -14.28 -5.43 4.94
N ARG A 156 -15.47 -5.60 5.49
CA ARG A 156 -16.72 -5.14 4.91
C ARG A 156 -17.16 -3.85 5.58
N LEU A 157 -17.26 -2.78 4.80
CA LEU A 157 -17.89 -1.53 5.21
C LEU A 157 -19.29 -1.48 4.62
N THR A 158 -20.29 -1.11 5.42
CA THR A 158 -21.66 -0.86 4.95
C THR A 158 -22.09 0.53 5.39
N ILE A 159 -22.41 1.39 4.43
CA ILE A 159 -23.07 2.67 4.70
C ILE A 159 -24.58 2.42 4.75
N ARG A 160 -25.17 2.58 5.93
CA ARG A 160 -26.59 2.32 6.18
C ARG A 160 -27.46 3.53 5.90
N THR A 161 -26.98 4.73 6.21
CA THR A 161 -27.68 6.00 6.00
C THR A 161 -26.69 7.13 5.73
N ASN A 162 -27.20 8.26 5.21
CA ASN A 162 -26.50 9.54 5.12
C ASN A 162 -27.09 10.57 6.11
N GLN A 163 -26.65 11.82 6.02
CA GLN A 163 -27.10 12.92 6.87
C GLN A 163 -28.42 13.57 6.41
N GLY A 164 -29.19 12.93 5.51
CA GLY A 164 -30.54 13.34 5.11
C GLY A 164 -30.71 13.73 3.64
N ASN A 165 -29.63 13.72 2.84
CA ASN A 165 -29.71 13.97 1.41
C ASN A 165 -30.50 12.86 0.68
N GLN A 166 -31.27 13.22 -0.35
CA GLN A 166 -32.13 12.28 -1.08
C GLN A 166 -31.51 11.79 -2.40
N GLY A 167 -30.52 12.52 -2.94
CA GLY A 167 -29.83 12.20 -4.18
C GLY A 167 -28.61 11.32 -3.94
N TRP A 168 -27.76 11.70 -2.98
CA TRP A 168 -26.38 11.23 -2.94
C TRP A 168 -25.94 10.74 -1.56
N THR A 169 -24.90 9.91 -1.56
CA THR A 169 -24.16 9.53 -0.36
C THR A 169 -22.70 9.55 -0.67
N GLU A 170 -21.95 10.30 0.14
CA GLU A 170 -20.51 10.51 0.00
C GLU A 170 -19.77 9.98 1.22
N LEU A 171 -18.57 9.46 0.98
CA LEU A 171 -17.61 9.12 2.01
C LEU A 171 -16.20 9.39 1.50
N PHE A 172 -15.34 9.96 2.35
CA PHE A 172 -13.93 10.21 2.03
C PHE A 172 -13.06 9.16 2.75
N GLY A 173 -11.80 9.44 3.07
CA GLY A 173 -10.87 8.47 3.65
C GLY A 173 -11.46 7.50 4.71
N PHE A 174 -11.26 6.20 4.49
CA PHE A 174 -11.58 5.11 5.41
C PHE A 174 -10.30 4.36 5.78
N ARG A 175 -9.95 4.38 7.07
CA ARG A 175 -8.67 3.83 7.56
C ARG A 175 -8.92 2.78 8.63
N GLY A 176 -8.04 1.78 8.69
CA GLY A 176 -8.05 0.73 9.69
C GLY A 176 -6.65 0.57 10.27
N TYR A 177 -6.47 0.96 11.53
CA TYR A 177 -5.18 0.93 12.20
C TYR A 177 -5.00 -0.32 13.02
N GLY A 178 -3.83 -0.93 12.89
CA GLY A 178 -3.39 -2.08 13.67
C GLY A 178 -1.88 -2.27 13.56
N GLU A 179 -1.37 -3.29 14.23
CA GLU A 179 0.04 -3.67 14.09
C GLU A 179 0.29 -4.23 12.69
N ARG A 180 1.39 -3.81 12.06
CA ARG A 180 1.80 -4.37 10.77
C ARG A 180 2.06 -5.87 10.96
N PRO A 181 1.37 -6.75 10.21
CA PRO A 181 1.63 -8.18 10.32
C PRO A 181 3.07 -8.48 9.88
N PRO A 182 3.70 -9.55 10.40
CA PRO A 182 4.98 -10.01 9.90
C PRO A 182 4.90 -10.20 8.38
N VAL A 183 5.85 -9.61 7.67
CA VAL A 183 5.90 -9.72 6.21
C VAL A 183 6.15 -11.18 5.86
N ALA A 184 5.17 -11.82 5.22
CA ALA A 184 5.42 -13.09 4.55
C ALA A 184 6.57 -12.87 3.56
N GLY A 185 7.52 -13.82 3.49
CA GLY A 185 8.71 -13.70 2.64
C GLY A 185 8.38 -13.28 1.20
N LEU A 186 9.43 -12.93 0.44
CA LEU A 186 9.26 -12.44 -0.93
C LEU A 186 8.37 -13.38 -1.76
N PRO A 187 7.38 -12.83 -2.50
CA PRO A 187 6.52 -13.64 -3.34
C PRO A 187 7.37 -14.27 -4.45
N GLU A 188 7.12 -15.54 -4.72
CA GLU A 188 7.80 -16.24 -5.81
C GLU A 188 7.03 -16.10 -7.12
N GLY A 189 7.76 -16.25 -8.22
CA GLY A 189 7.16 -16.26 -9.55
C GLY A 189 6.65 -14.91 -10.04
N ILE A 190 6.99 -13.79 -9.41
CA ILE A 190 6.60 -12.46 -9.89
C ILE A 190 7.25 -12.12 -11.24
N SER A 191 8.51 -12.53 -11.44
CA SER A 191 9.21 -12.35 -12.72
C SER A 191 8.41 -12.97 -13.88
N GLY A 192 8.30 -12.22 -14.97
CA GLY A 192 7.61 -12.70 -16.17
C GLY A 192 7.10 -11.56 -17.06
N THR A 193 6.19 -11.94 -17.96
CA THR A 193 5.52 -11.02 -18.89
C THR A 193 4.02 -11.03 -18.62
N TYR A 194 3.43 -9.84 -18.52
CA TYR A 194 2.03 -9.61 -18.19
C TYR A 194 1.37 -8.80 -19.31
N ALA A 195 0.17 -9.20 -19.74
CA ALA A 195 -0.70 -8.37 -20.57
C ALA A 195 -1.27 -7.25 -19.71
N THR A 196 -1.12 -5.99 -20.12
CA THR A 196 -1.67 -4.83 -19.39
C THR A 196 -2.38 -3.86 -20.33
N SER A 197 -3.03 -2.84 -19.74
CA SER A 197 -3.62 -1.71 -20.48
C SER A 197 -2.59 -0.87 -21.26
N TYR A 198 -1.29 -1.04 -20.97
CA TYR A 198 -0.17 -0.29 -21.55
C TYR A 198 0.78 -1.20 -22.36
N GLY A 199 0.25 -2.28 -22.93
CA GLY A 199 1.03 -3.28 -23.66
C GLY A 199 1.62 -4.35 -22.76
N ASP A 200 2.54 -5.15 -23.29
CA ASP A 200 3.22 -6.15 -22.48
C ASP A 200 4.11 -5.48 -21.43
N PHE A 201 3.97 -5.92 -20.19
CA PHE A 201 4.75 -5.48 -19.03
C PHE A 201 5.69 -6.61 -18.63
N HIS A 202 6.99 -6.35 -18.71
CA HIS A 202 8.03 -7.30 -18.37
C HIS A 202 8.65 -6.89 -17.04
N VAL A 203 8.62 -7.79 -16.05
CA VAL A 203 9.18 -7.54 -14.72
C VAL A 203 10.19 -8.62 -14.37
N ARG A 204 11.29 -8.19 -13.76
CA ARG A 204 12.29 -9.04 -13.13
C ARG A 204 12.41 -8.68 -11.66
N GLN A 205 12.27 -9.67 -10.81
CA GLN A 205 12.51 -9.58 -9.38
C GLN A 205 13.94 -10.06 -9.05
N GLN A 206 14.66 -9.26 -8.28
CA GLN A 206 16.00 -9.58 -7.76
C GLN A 206 15.99 -9.29 -6.26
N GLY A 207 15.59 -10.29 -5.48
CA GLY A 207 15.27 -10.09 -4.06
C GLY A 207 14.02 -9.22 -3.91
N SER A 208 14.13 -8.17 -3.09
CA SER A 208 13.09 -7.16 -2.91
C SER A 208 13.09 -6.07 -3.99
N ALA A 209 14.08 -5.99 -4.88
CA ALA A 209 14.02 -5.03 -6.00
C ALA A 209 13.26 -5.61 -7.19
N LEU A 210 12.59 -4.71 -7.89
CA LEU A 210 11.95 -4.94 -9.16
C LEU A 210 12.55 -3.99 -10.20
N VAL A 211 12.82 -4.52 -11.38
CA VAL A 211 13.12 -3.73 -12.58
C VAL A 211 12.34 -4.30 -13.74
N GLY A 212 12.00 -3.45 -14.70
CA GLY A 212 11.20 -3.88 -15.83
C GLY A 212 11.01 -2.82 -16.88
N CYS A 213 10.16 -3.17 -17.82
CA CYS A 213 9.77 -2.29 -18.90
C CYS A 213 8.37 -2.63 -19.40
N TYR A 214 7.79 -1.73 -20.16
CA TYR A 214 6.49 -1.91 -20.79
C TYR A 214 6.48 -1.28 -22.17
N GLU A 215 5.67 -1.83 -23.07
CA GLU A 215 5.75 -1.49 -24.50
C GLU A 215 5.22 -0.08 -24.85
N TYR A 216 4.52 0.57 -23.94
CA TYR A 216 4.05 1.94 -24.13
C TYR A 216 5.17 2.96 -23.92
N ASP A 217 5.38 3.83 -24.91
CA ASP A 217 6.17 5.06 -24.83
C ASP A 217 7.58 4.94 -24.23
N SER A 218 8.29 3.86 -24.61
CA SER A 218 9.63 3.53 -24.08
C SER A 218 9.65 3.27 -22.58
N GLY A 219 8.54 2.76 -22.04
CA GLY A 219 8.28 2.52 -20.64
C GLY A 219 9.36 1.69 -19.96
N VAL A 220 9.94 2.24 -18.88
CA VAL A 220 10.86 1.53 -17.98
C VAL A 220 10.36 1.72 -16.55
N MET A 221 10.64 0.75 -15.69
CA MET A 221 10.33 0.88 -14.26
C MET A 221 11.42 0.31 -13.38
N ASP A 222 11.55 0.91 -12.21
CA ASP A 222 12.31 0.39 -11.10
C ASP A 222 11.51 0.56 -9.81
N GLY A 223 11.76 -0.31 -8.83
CA GLY A 223 11.03 -0.26 -7.59
C GLY A 223 11.33 -1.42 -6.66
N ALA A 224 10.46 -1.60 -5.69
CA ALA A 224 10.57 -2.66 -4.70
C ALA A 224 9.27 -3.42 -4.53
N ILE A 225 9.39 -4.62 -3.98
CA ILE A 225 8.26 -5.43 -3.53
C ILE A 225 8.43 -5.84 -2.07
N GLU A 226 7.37 -5.67 -1.30
CA GLU A 226 7.27 -6.12 0.08
C GLU A 226 5.96 -6.89 0.27
N GLY A 227 6.05 -8.15 0.68
CA GLY A 227 4.91 -9.07 0.54
C GLY A 227 4.43 -9.08 -0.91
N ARG A 228 3.15 -8.82 -1.17
CA ARG A 228 2.61 -8.76 -2.55
C ARG A 228 2.51 -7.34 -3.11
N VAL A 229 3.01 -6.34 -2.38
CA VAL A 229 2.84 -4.93 -2.71
C VAL A 229 4.09 -4.44 -3.44
N MET A 230 3.91 -4.13 -4.70
CA MET A 230 4.91 -3.55 -5.59
C MET A 230 4.75 -2.04 -5.60
N LYS A 231 5.82 -1.33 -5.23
CA LYS A 231 5.91 0.13 -5.30
C LYS A 231 7.03 0.48 -6.27
N ILE A 232 6.68 1.13 -7.38
CA ILE A 232 7.62 1.47 -8.43
C ILE A 232 7.61 2.96 -8.75
N THR A 233 8.66 3.41 -9.42
CA THR A 233 8.61 4.57 -10.28
C THR A 233 8.60 4.08 -11.73
N TRP A 234 7.61 4.54 -12.49
CA TRP A 234 7.56 4.35 -13.94
C TRP A 234 8.22 5.55 -14.63
N PHE A 235 8.80 5.32 -15.80
CA PHE A 235 9.42 6.32 -16.65
C PHE A 235 8.99 6.11 -18.09
N GLU A 236 8.65 7.19 -18.77
CA GLU A 236 8.29 7.24 -20.19
C GLU A 236 9.19 8.23 -20.90
N LYS A 237 9.22 8.13 -22.23
CA LYS A 237 10.20 8.77 -23.11
C LYS A 237 11.61 8.21 -22.88
N GLU A 238 12.42 8.24 -23.93
CA GLU A 238 13.81 7.77 -23.85
C GLU A 238 14.64 8.58 -22.83
N ASP A 239 14.32 9.86 -22.66
CA ASP A 239 14.98 10.77 -21.71
C ASP A 239 14.41 10.69 -20.28
N ARG A 240 13.37 9.87 -20.06
CA ARG A 240 12.70 9.70 -18.75
C ARG A 240 12.11 11.01 -18.19
N SER A 241 11.77 11.95 -19.06
CA SER A 241 11.17 13.24 -18.69
C SER A 241 9.77 13.06 -18.09
N GLU A 242 9.05 12.04 -18.51
CA GLU A 242 7.77 11.64 -17.93
C GLU A 242 7.97 10.50 -16.94
N ARG A 243 7.42 10.65 -15.74
CA ARG A 243 7.57 9.67 -14.66
C ARG A 243 6.52 9.86 -13.58
N GLY A 244 6.42 8.86 -12.71
CA GLY A 244 5.73 8.98 -11.45
C GLY A 244 5.65 7.69 -10.67
N PRO A 245 5.05 7.71 -9.47
CA PRO A 245 4.88 6.49 -8.70
C PRO A 245 3.77 5.61 -9.24
N ALA A 246 3.88 4.31 -8.99
CA ALA A 246 2.76 3.39 -9.04
C ALA A 246 2.80 2.40 -7.88
N VAL A 247 1.61 1.97 -7.46
CA VAL A 247 1.42 0.92 -6.45
C VAL A 247 0.58 -0.17 -7.08
N MET A 248 1.09 -1.40 -7.01
CA MET A 248 0.47 -2.59 -7.60
C MET A 248 0.44 -3.69 -6.54
N VAL A 249 -0.62 -4.50 -6.54
CA VAL A 249 -0.70 -5.69 -5.68
C VAL A 249 -0.93 -6.92 -6.50
N PHE A 250 -0.02 -7.87 -6.32
CA PHE A 250 -0.13 -9.17 -6.95
C PHE A 250 -1.18 -10.04 -6.25
N THR A 251 -1.90 -10.83 -7.03
CA THR A 251 -2.68 -11.95 -6.52
C THR A 251 -1.75 -12.92 -5.75
N PRO A 252 -2.26 -13.68 -4.76
CA PRO A 252 -1.42 -14.60 -3.99
C PRO A 252 -0.64 -15.62 -4.84
N ASP A 253 -1.18 -16.00 -6.01
CA ASP A 253 -0.52 -16.91 -6.96
C ASP A 253 0.43 -16.19 -7.94
N GLY A 254 0.59 -14.88 -7.81
CA GLY A 254 1.42 -14.01 -8.65
C GLY A 254 0.98 -13.95 -10.12
N LYS A 255 -0.20 -14.46 -10.49
CA LYS A 255 -0.64 -14.52 -11.90
C LYS A 255 -1.33 -13.26 -12.40
N ALA A 256 -1.72 -12.36 -11.52
CA ALA A 256 -2.26 -11.07 -11.90
C ALA A 256 -1.84 -10.00 -10.89
N PHE A 257 -1.98 -8.74 -11.28
CA PHE A 257 -1.92 -7.62 -10.36
C PHE A 257 -2.97 -6.58 -10.72
N ARG A 258 -3.44 -5.86 -9.70
CA ARG A 258 -4.18 -4.60 -9.84
C ARG A 258 -3.29 -3.48 -9.37
N GLY A 259 -3.35 -2.32 -10.01
CA GLY A 259 -2.50 -1.21 -9.61
C GLY A 259 -2.99 0.14 -10.08
N PHE A 260 -2.35 1.17 -9.56
CA PHE A 260 -2.65 2.57 -9.80
C PHE A 260 -1.37 3.34 -9.98
N TRP A 261 -1.39 4.36 -10.83
CA TRP A 261 -0.24 5.21 -11.09
C TRP A 261 -0.62 6.68 -11.02
N TRP A 262 0.37 7.50 -10.70
CA TRP A 262 0.29 8.96 -10.68
C TRP A 262 1.41 9.54 -11.54
N ARG A 263 1.19 10.72 -12.09
CA ARG A 263 2.27 11.59 -12.57
C ARG A 263 2.98 12.18 -11.36
N SER A 264 4.29 12.33 -11.48
CA SER A 264 5.09 12.95 -10.41
C SER A 264 4.52 14.32 -10.02
N GLY A 265 4.27 14.53 -8.73
CA GLY A 265 3.64 15.73 -8.18
C GLY A 265 2.11 15.65 -8.01
N ASN A 266 1.46 14.58 -8.48
CA ASN A 266 0.03 14.35 -8.29
C ASN A 266 -0.29 13.39 -7.14
N GLU A 267 0.68 12.98 -6.32
CA GLU A 267 0.52 11.90 -5.32
C GLU A 267 -0.54 12.19 -4.23
N ALA A 268 -0.95 13.45 -4.07
CA ALA A 268 -2.01 13.88 -3.15
C ALA A 268 -3.42 13.89 -3.78
N LYS A 269 -3.53 13.61 -5.08
CA LYS A 269 -4.79 13.55 -5.83
C LYS A 269 -5.18 12.08 -6.07
N LEU A 270 -6.37 11.89 -6.63
CA LEU A 270 -6.77 10.61 -7.21
C LEU A 270 -5.71 10.10 -8.20
N PRO A 271 -5.53 8.77 -8.32
CA PRO A 271 -4.66 8.19 -9.34
C PRO A 271 -4.96 8.74 -10.74
N ASP A 272 -3.90 8.97 -11.52
CA ASP A 272 -4.02 9.37 -12.93
C ASP A 272 -4.53 8.22 -13.81
N GLY A 273 -4.39 6.97 -13.36
CA GLY A 273 -5.02 5.82 -13.99
C GLY A 273 -4.81 4.49 -13.28
N GLU A 274 -5.52 3.47 -13.77
CA GLU A 274 -5.32 2.08 -13.36
C GLU A 274 -4.25 1.39 -14.21
N TRP A 275 -3.55 0.44 -13.61
CA TRP A 275 -2.61 -0.44 -14.29
C TRP A 275 -2.79 -1.88 -13.82
N ASN A 276 -3.56 -2.62 -14.61
CA ASN A 276 -3.91 -4.01 -14.30
C ASN A 276 -3.15 -4.95 -15.22
N GLY A 277 -2.73 -6.09 -14.69
CA GLY A 277 -1.91 -7.04 -15.43
C GLY A 277 -2.32 -8.49 -15.21
N THR A 278 -2.28 -9.29 -16.29
CA THR A 278 -2.44 -10.76 -16.22
C THR A 278 -1.24 -11.44 -16.84
N LYS A 279 -0.63 -12.40 -16.13
CA LYS A 279 0.58 -13.08 -16.56
C LYS A 279 0.33 -13.89 -17.84
N LYS A 280 1.09 -13.58 -18.88
CA LYS A 280 1.13 -14.32 -20.15
C LYS A 280 2.20 -15.41 -20.13
N SER A 281 3.34 -15.13 -19.49
CA SER A 281 4.50 -16.01 -19.50
C SER A 281 5.35 -15.83 -18.24
N ALA A 282 5.95 -16.93 -17.77
CA ALA A 282 7.01 -16.88 -16.75
C ALA A 282 8.33 -16.37 -17.31
N ALA A 283 8.51 -16.38 -18.64
CA ALA A 283 9.67 -15.77 -19.27
C ALA A 283 9.58 -14.24 -19.17
N VAL A 284 10.69 -13.64 -18.73
CA VAL A 284 10.88 -12.20 -18.75
C VAL A 284 11.23 -11.81 -20.19
N GLY A 285 10.35 -11.05 -20.83
CA GLY A 285 10.61 -10.45 -22.16
C GLY A 285 11.58 -9.27 -22.06
N GLY A 286 11.41 -8.27 -22.91
CA GLY A 286 12.24 -7.06 -22.84
C GLY A 286 11.82 -5.97 -23.80
N CYS A 287 12.38 -4.78 -23.60
CA CYS A 287 12.08 -3.57 -24.38
C CYS A 287 13.40 -2.91 -24.81
N PRO A 288 13.43 -2.14 -25.92
CA PRO A 288 14.67 -1.58 -26.49
C PRO A 288 15.51 -0.70 -25.53
N HIS A 289 14.89 -0.07 -24.52
CA HIS A 289 15.56 0.88 -23.62
C HIS A 289 15.84 0.33 -22.22
N TRP A 290 15.48 -0.93 -21.97
CA TRP A 290 15.69 -1.59 -20.68
C TRP A 290 16.91 -2.51 -20.72
N SER A 291 17.79 -2.37 -19.74
CA SER A 291 19.00 -3.18 -19.60
C SER A 291 18.74 -4.60 -19.10
N GLY A 292 17.52 -4.89 -18.65
CA GLY A 292 17.12 -6.21 -18.18
C GLY A 292 17.43 -6.51 -16.71
N SER A 293 18.23 -5.71 -16.00
CA SER A 293 18.67 -6.04 -14.63
C SER A 293 18.86 -4.81 -13.75
N VAL A 294 18.85 -5.02 -12.42
CA VAL A 294 19.17 -3.96 -11.44
C VAL A 294 20.55 -3.39 -11.69
N SER A 295 21.59 -4.24 -11.83
CA SER A 295 22.94 -3.77 -12.13
C SER A 295 23.03 -3.01 -13.45
N GLY A 296 22.34 -3.47 -14.49
CA GLY A 296 22.28 -2.79 -15.79
C GLY A 296 21.65 -1.40 -15.70
N GLU A 297 20.49 -1.28 -15.04
CA GLU A 297 19.79 0.00 -14.87
C GLU A 297 20.60 0.95 -13.98
N LEU A 298 21.20 0.41 -12.93
CA LEU A 298 22.08 1.17 -12.04
C LEU A 298 23.27 1.74 -12.80
N THR A 299 23.99 0.90 -13.55
CA THR A 299 25.16 1.32 -14.31
C THR A 299 24.79 2.35 -15.37
N LYS A 300 23.67 2.15 -16.09
CA LYS A 300 23.15 3.08 -17.08
C LYS A 300 22.84 4.44 -16.44
N THR A 301 22.08 4.46 -15.34
CA THR A 301 21.70 5.70 -14.65
C THR A 301 22.92 6.43 -14.07
N LEU A 302 23.79 5.74 -13.32
CA LEU A 302 24.99 6.36 -12.75
C LEU A 302 25.92 6.93 -13.81
N SER A 303 26.07 6.25 -14.95
CA SER A 303 26.88 6.75 -16.06
C SER A 303 26.32 8.03 -16.67
N ALA A 304 25.00 8.10 -16.82
CA ALA A 304 24.31 9.21 -17.46
C ALA A 304 24.15 10.44 -16.55
N THR A 305 23.80 10.24 -15.27
CA THR A 305 23.40 11.34 -14.37
C THR A 305 24.36 11.55 -13.20
N GLY A 306 25.23 10.58 -12.92
CA GLY A 306 26.03 10.56 -11.70
C GLY A 306 25.22 10.30 -10.42
N ARG A 307 23.91 10.03 -10.51
CA ARG A 307 23.04 9.75 -9.35
C ARG A 307 22.02 8.68 -9.68
N ALA A 308 21.93 7.63 -8.86
CA ALA A 308 20.91 6.60 -8.99
C ALA A 308 20.27 6.27 -7.64
N ARG A 309 18.94 6.12 -7.63
CA ARG A 309 18.21 5.57 -6.50
C ARG A 309 18.30 4.05 -6.50
N ILE A 310 18.53 3.45 -5.33
CA ILE A 310 18.53 1.99 -5.17
C ILE A 310 17.26 1.58 -4.44
N TYR A 311 16.41 0.82 -5.11
CA TYR A 311 15.20 0.25 -4.53
C TYR A 311 15.47 -1.12 -3.90
N GLY A 312 14.59 -1.54 -2.99
CA GLY A 312 14.66 -2.86 -2.38
C GLY A 312 15.65 -2.95 -1.20
N ILE A 313 16.33 -1.88 -0.81
CA ILE A 313 17.06 -1.86 0.47
C ILE A 313 16.04 -1.59 1.59
N LEU A 314 15.71 -2.64 2.34
CA LEU A 314 14.65 -2.68 3.34
C LEU A 314 15.27 -2.67 4.74
N PHE A 315 14.61 -1.92 5.63
CA PHE A 315 14.93 -1.80 7.03
C PHE A 315 13.65 -1.91 7.84
N ASP A 316 13.74 -2.47 9.05
CA ASP A 316 12.62 -2.39 9.99
C ASP A 316 12.41 -0.96 10.49
N LEU A 317 11.25 -0.73 11.11
CA LEU A 317 10.94 0.55 11.74
C LEU A 317 12.06 0.92 12.73
N ASP A 318 12.50 2.17 12.63
CA ASP A 318 13.56 2.71 13.48
C ASP A 318 14.87 1.90 13.51
N SER A 319 15.16 1.17 12.42
CA SER A 319 16.33 0.31 12.31
C SER A 319 17.23 0.67 11.14
N ALA A 320 18.54 0.44 11.33
CA ALA A 320 19.56 0.46 10.29
C ALA A 320 20.02 -0.95 9.88
N THR A 321 19.42 -2.00 10.45
CA THR A 321 19.75 -3.38 10.07
C THR A 321 19.16 -3.71 8.72
N ILE A 322 20.01 -4.08 7.76
CA ILE A 322 19.59 -4.50 6.42
C ILE A 322 18.87 -5.84 6.52
N ARG A 323 17.65 -5.89 5.98
CA ARG A 323 16.86 -7.12 5.90
C ARG A 323 17.46 -8.12 4.91
N PRO A 324 17.40 -9.45 5.18
CA PRO A 324 17.94 -10.47 4.27
C PRO A 324 17.44 -10.38 2.82
N GLU A 325 16.19 -9.96 2.63
CA GLU A 325 15.53 -9.80 1.33
C GLU A 325 16.23 -8.78 0.43
N SER A 326 16.99 -7.84 1.00
CA SER A 326 17.74 -6.82 0.29
C SER A 326 19.10 -7.27 -0.23
N LYS A 327 19.61 -8.42 0.24
CA LYS A 327 20.95 -8.90 -0.16
C LYS A 327 21.11 -9.05 -1.67
N PRO A 328 20.16 -9.65 -2.43
CA PRO A 328 20.30 -9.76 -3.87
C PRO A 328 20.44 -8.41 -4.58
N VAL A 329 19.76 -7.36 -4.10
CA VAL A 329 19.89 -5.99 -4.63
C VAL A 329 21.29 -5.45 -4.38
N LEU A 330 21.80 -5.63 -3.15
CA LEU A 330 23.14 -5.17 -2.80
C LEU A 330 24.21 -5.92 -3.58
N ASP A 331 24.00 -7.19 -3.89
CA ASP A 331 24.89 -7.98 -4.74
C ASP A 331 24.92 -7.45 -6.18
N GLU A 332 23.80 -6.94 -6.71
CA GLU A 332 23.76 -6.24 -8.00
C GLU A 332 24.53 -4.91 -7.96
N VAL A 333 24.47 -4.16 -6.86
CA VAL A 333 25.30 -2.96 -6.65
C VAL A 333 26.79 -3.34 -6.63
N VAL A 334 27.14 -4.45 -5.96
CA VAL A 334 28.52 -4.99 -5.95
C VAL A 334 28.96 -5.35 -7.37
N ALA A 335 28.09 -5.98 -8.17
CA ALA A 335 28.40 -6.35 -9.55
C ALA A 335 28.72 -5.11 -10.40
N SER A 336 27.90 -4.05 -10.31
CA SER A 336 28.18 -2.77 -10.99
C SER A 336 29.50 -2.15 -10.54
N LEU A 337 29.76 -2.12 -9.23
CA LEU A 337 31.00 -1.53 -8.68
C LEU A 337 32.27 -2.32 -8.98
N LYS A 338 32.17 -3.64 -9.20
CA LYS A 338 33.27 -4.49 -9.68
C LYS A 338 33.53 -4.29 -11.18
N ALA A 339 32.48 -4.11 -11.97
CA ALA A 339 32.60 -3.78 -13.39
C ALA A 339 33.23 -2.39 -13.61
N GLU A 340 33.00 -1.47 -12.67
CA GLU A 340 33.44 -0.07 -12.75
C GLU A 340 34.43 0.29 -11.62
N PRO A 341 35.68 -0.22 -11.66
CA PRO A 341 36.63 -0.12 -10.54
C PRO A 341 37.09 1.31 -10.24
N THR A 342 36.91 2.25 -11.18
CA THR A 342 37.29 3.66 -11.04
C THR A 342 36.22 4.49 -10.34
N TRP A 343 34.99 3.98 -10.21
CA TRP A 343 33.92 4.75 -9.58
C TRP A 343 34.16 4.91 -8.09
N GLN A 344 34.05 6.17 -7.67
CA GLN A 344 33.98 6.59 -6.27
C GLN A 344 32.54 7.07 -6.03
N LEU A 345 31.89 6.51 -5.01
CA LEU A 345 30.49 6.79 -4.73
C LEU A 345 30.29 7.33 -3.32
N THR A 346 29.33 8.24 -3.17
CA THR A 346 28.69 8.58 -1.91
C THR A 346 27.35 7.85 -1.81
N ILE A 347 27.16 7.10 -0.72
CA ILE A 347 25.90 6.45 -0.38
C ILE A 347 25.11 7.42 0.49
N GLU A 348 23.98 7.88 -0.03
CA GLU A 348 23.14 8.87 0.62
C GLU A 348 21.89 8.19 1.20
N GLY A 349 21.68 8.36 2.50
CA GLY A 349 20.48 7.89 3.19
C GLY A 349 19.48 9.02 3.39
N HIS A 350 18.19 8.71 3.20
CA HIS A 350 17.09 9.65 3.41
C HIS A 350 15.96 9.01 4.22
N THR A 351 15.24 9.84 4.97
CA THR A 351 13.98 9.46 5.65
C THR A 351 12.82 10.28 5.09
N ASP A 352 11.60 9.91 5.45
CA ASP A 352 10.47 10.83 5.37
C ASP A 352 10.51 11.86 6.50
N SER A 353 9.51 12.74 6.55
CA SER A 353 9.40 13.80 7.56
C SER A 353 8.79 13.36 8.89
N THR A 354 8.53 12.06 9.10
CA THR A 354 8.00 11.56 10.38
C THR A 354 9.14 11.37 11.37
N GLY A 355 8.94 11.77 12.63
CA GLY A 355 9.98 11.72 13.67
C GLY A 355 10.81 13.00 13.81
N ALA A 356 11.69 13.01 14.81
CA ALA A 356 12.52 14.18 15.11
C ALA A 356 13.64 14.35 14.06
N ALA A 357 13.89 15.59 13.63
CA ALA A 357 14.86 15.88 12.56
C ALA A 357 16.26 15.32 12.83
N GLU A 358 16.77 15.48 14.05
CA GLU A 358 18.09 14.97 14.44
C GLU A 358 18.13 13.43 14.47
N HIS A 359 17.07 12.81 14.97
CA HIS A 359 16.92 11.34 14.96
C HIS A 359 16.95 10.80 13.54
N ASN A 360 16.19 11.41 12.64
CA ASN A 360 16.14 11.04 11.22
C ASN A 360 17.48 11.21 10.52
N ARG A 361 18.21 12.28 10.83
CA ARG A 361 19.57 12.50 10.31
C ARG A 361 20.50 11.36 10.74
N VAL A 362 20.51 11.01 12.03
CA VAL A 362 21.31 9.90 12.56
C VAL A 362 20.91 8.55 11.93
N LEU A 363 19.62 8.24 11.90
CA LEU A 363 19.11 6.99 11.34
C LEU A 363 19.48 6.84 9.86
N SER A 364 19.31 7.90 9.06
CA SER A 364 19.71 7.88 7.64
C SER A 364 21.21 7.67 7.44
N GLN A 365 22.05 8.23 8.32
CA GLN A 365 23.50 8.05 8.28
C GLN A 365 23.86 6.59 8.56
N GLN A 366 23.28 6.01 9.62
CA GLN A 366 23.51 4.61 9.99
C GLN A 366 23.07 3.63 8.89
N ARG A 367 21.97 3.92 8.18
CA ARG A 367 21.53 3.13 7.03
C ARG A 367 22.53 3.18 5.88
N ALA A 368 23.06 4.36 5.56
CA ALA A 368 24.11 4.51 4.55
C ALA A 368 25.40 3.75 4.95
N GLU A 369 25.79 3.82 6.23
CA GLU A 369 26.93 3.10 6.78
C GLU A 369 26.74 1.58 6.72
N SER A 370 25.52 1.09 6.96
CA SER A 370 25.20 -0.33 6.85
C SER A 370 25.33 -0.84 5.42
N VAL A 371 24.90 -0.04 4.44
CA VAL A 371 25.10 -0.34 3.01
C VAL A 371 26.59 -0.36 2.68
N LYS A 372 27.36 0.66 3.12
CA LYS A 372 28.82 0.68 2.93
C LYS A 372 29.51 -0.55 3.52
N ALA A 373 29.12 -0.95 4.74
CA ALA A 373 29.67 -2.12 5.41
C ALA A 373 29.41 -3.40 4.62
N TYR A 374 28.19 -3.57 4.07
CA TYR A 374 27.85 -4.69 3.21
C TYR A 374 28.73 -4.72 1.94
N LEU A 375 28.81 -3.61 1.22
CA LEU A 375 29.60 -3.52 -0.01
C LEU A 375 31.10 -3.78 0.25
N GLY A 376 31.62 -3.27 1.37
CA GLY A 376 32.99 -3.52 1.83
C GLY A 376 33.26 -4.99 2.11
N ALA A 377 32.36 -5.66 2.84
CA ALA A 377 32.44 -7.09 3.11
C ALA A 377 32.36 -7.93 1.82
N ALA A 378 31.67 -7.46 0.79
CA ALA A 378 31.57 -8.09 -0.52
C ALA A 378 32.78 -7.81 -1.46
N GLY A 379 33.80 -7.11 -0.96
CA GLY A 379 35.08 -6.88 -1.64
C GLY A 379 35.20 -5.56 -2.40
N ILE A 380 34.31 -4.60 -2.18
CA ILE A 380 34.51 -3.23 -2.68
C ILE A 380 35.45 -2.49 -1.74
N ASP A 381 36.49 -1.85 -2.26
CA ASP A 381 37.41 -1.04 -1.44
C ASP A 381 36.65 0.07 -0.70
N PRO A 382 36.63 0.09 0.65
CA PRO A 382 35.95 1.11 1.44
C PRO A 382 36.43 2.54 1.15
N ALA A 383 37.63 2.75 0.62
CA ALA A 383 38.13 4.05 0.21
C ALA A 383 37.35 4.65 -0.97
N ARG A 384 36.70 3.81 -1.78
CA ARG A 384 35.82 4.22 -2.89
C ARG A 384 34.43 4.65 -2.43
N LEU A 385 34.09 4.45 -1.16
CA LEU A 385 32.74 4.61 -0.64
C LEU A 385 32.70 5.66 0.47
N GLN A 386 31.90 6.71 0.27
CA GLN A 386 31.53 7.68 1.29
C GLN A 386 30.07 7.48 1.70
N THR A 387 29.65 8.07 2.81
CA THR A 387 28.29 7.92 3.36
C THR A 387 27.81 9.26 3.89
N ALA A 388 26.56 9.62 3.58
CA ALA A 388 25.93 10.83 4.09
C ALA A 388 24.45 10.57 4.45
N GLY A 389 24.05 11.00 5.64
CA GLY A 389 22.67 10.96 6.11
C GLY A 389 22.01 12.34 6.05
N PHE A 390 20.93 12.45 5.26
CA PHE A 390 20.21 13.72 5.07
C PHE A 390 18.93 13.83 5.88
N GLY A 391 18.50 12.76 6.57
CA GLY A 391 17.17 12.70 7.19
C GLY A 391 16.09 13.08 6.19
N ALA A 392 15.17 13.96 6.59
CA ALA A 392 14.05 14.44 5.77
C ALA A 392 14.37 15.67 4.89
N THR A 393 15.61 16.15 4.89
CA THR A 393 15.95 17.49 4.34
C THR A 393 15.96 17.58 2.80
N GLN A 394 15.91 16.43 2.11
CA GLN A 394 15.92 16.33 0.66
C GLN A 394 14.77 15.44 0.17
N PRO A 395 13.51 15.91 0.27
CA PRO A 395 12.36 15.16 -0.22
C PRO A 395 12.33 15.14 -1.75
N VAL A 396 11.93 14.01 -2.31
CA VAL A 396 11.68 13.80 -3.74
C VAL A 396 10.19 13.70 -4.06
N ALA A 397 9.35 13.59 -3.03
CA ALA A 397 7.90 13.55 -3.12
C ALA A 397 7.26 14.20 -1.90
N ASP A 398 5.95 14.45 -1.96
CA ASP A 398 5.20 15.09 -0.87
C ASP A 398 5.17 14.21 0.39
N ASN A 399 5.56 14.77 1.53
CA ASN A 399 5.50 14.04 2.81
C ASN A 399 4.10 14.02 3.43
N SER A 400 3.15 14.78 2.89
CA SER A 400 1.76 14.75 3.36
C SER A 400 1.10 13.39 3.11
N THR A 401 1.51 12.67 2.05
CA THR A 401 0.95 11.38 1.63
C THR A 401 1.85 10.22 2.02
N GLU A 402 1.28 9.04 2.31
CA GLU A 402 2.10 7.85 2.59
C GLU A 402 2.89 7.40 1.35
N LEU A 403 2.33 7.58 0.15
CA LEU A 403 3.02 7.31 -1.11
C LEU A 403 4.31 8.11 -1.21
N GLY A 404 4.24 9.44 -1.03
CA GLY A 404 5.41 10.31 -1.13
C GLY A 404 6.39 10.11 0.03
N ARG A 405 5.92 9.86 1.26
CA ARG A 405 6.79 9.42 2.36
C ARG A 405 7.56 8.14 2.02
N SER A 406 6.92 7.15 1.41
CA SER A 406 7.58 5.92 0.98
C SER A 406 8.66 6.16 -0.09
N GLN A 407 8.47 7.15 -0.96
CA GLN A 407 9.49 7.56 -1.91
C GLN A 407 10.66 8.29 -1.24
N ASN A 408 10.40 9.07 -0.18
CA ASN A 408 11.41 9.80 0.57
C ASN A 408 12.29 8.88 1.44
N ARG A 409 11.75 7.74 1.91
CA ARG A 409 12.53 6.67 2.55
C ARG A 409 13.35 5.91 1.50
N ARG A 410 14.56 6.39 1.21
CA ARG A 410 15.39 5.87 0.11
C ARG A 410 16.88 5.90 0.42
N VAL A 411 17.61 5.13 -0.39
CA VAL A 411 19.07 5.19 -0.50
C VAL A 411 19.43 5.56 -1.93
N GLU A 412 20.36 6.49 -2.09
CA GLU A 412 20.88 6.92 -3.39
C GLU A 412 22.39 6.71 -3.44
N LEU A 413 22.89 6.42 -4.64
CA LEU A 413 24.32 6.38 -4.94
C LEU A 413 24.64 7.59 -5.81
N VAL A 414 25.68 8.33 -5.42
CA VAL A 414 26.16 9.53 -6.12
C VAL A 414 27.61 9.33 -6.51
N ARG A 415 27.93 9.44 -7.78
CA ARG A 415 29.29 9.35 -8.28
C ARG A 415 30.02 10.68 -8.08
N ASN A 416 31.17 10.62 -7.41
CA ASN A 416 32.02 11.76 -7.06
C ASN A 416 32.97 12.14 -8.19
#